data_AF-X1CL31-F1
#
_entry.id   AF-X1CL31-F1
#
_cell.length_a   1.000
_cell.length_b   1.000
_cell.length_c   1.000
_cell.angle_alpha   90.00
_cell.angle_beta   90.00
_cell.angle_gamma   90.00
#
_symmetry.space_group_name_H-M   'P 1'
#
loop_
_entity.id
_entity.type
_entity.pdbx_description
1 polymer ?
#
loop_
_entity_poly.entity_id
_entity_poly.type
_entity_poly.pdbx_seq_one_letter_code
_entity_poly.pdbx_strand_id
1 'polypeptide(L)'
;RYITQRTFCKAWHEGKIFRASRPNNWCVDCGTTIADAEIEYHFDKSNIYQIMFKIEKTDESIVIATTRPELIPSCESIIFHPSDSRYSHLNGKYAVTPLFNKLVPIKMHREADPNFGTGIMMICAYGDRSDVKILREFGITNPKTVINPDGRLNEVAGIYQGFTVEEAMKAILKDLKKNGLLIDSTKISHRIPVCWRSKTPIEIISMDEYYLKQVEVLSELEELVNEIDFFPISNKIILDNWIKAITIDWAISRRRFYGTSIPIWYCPKCDAPNVPNENEIKRYYEAWHEKSPILNCSQCKA
;
A
#
# COMPACT_ATOMS: atom_id res chain seq x y z
N ARG A 1 13.63 0.38 25.99
CA ARG A 1 13.32 -0.97 25.44
C ARG A 1 12.38 -1.75 26.36
N TYR A 2 12.73 -2.05 27.62
CA TYR A 2 11.82 -2.74 28.57
C TYR A 2 10.46 -2.04 28.75
N ILE A 3 10.47 -0.75 29.09
CA ILE A 3 9.23 0.04 29.28
C ILE A 3 8.34 -0.03 28.04
N THR A 4 8.92 0.13 26.84
CA THR A 4 8.21 0.02 25.56
C THR A 4 7.52 -1.34 25.39
N GLN A 5 8.19 -2.44 25.72
CA GLN A 5 7.58 -3.76 25.67
C GLN A 5 6.45 -3.93 26.69
N ARG A 6 6.62 -3.38 27.89
CA ARG A 6 5.57 -3.37 28.92
C ARG A 6 4.34 -2.59 28.47
N THR A 7 4.53 -1.41 27.86
CA THR A 7 3.44 -0.63 27.24
C THR A 7 2.75 -1.41 26.12
N PHE A 8 3.51 -2.10 25.27
CA PHE A 8 2.96 -2.96 24.22
C PHE A 8 2.08 -4.07 24.81
N CYS A 9 2.57 -4.78 25.84
CA CYS A 9 1.83 -5.85 26.50
C CYS A 9 0.50 -5.34 27.09
N LYS A 10 0.53 -4.18 27.76
CA LYS A 10 -0.68 -3.54 28.28
C LYS A 10 -1.67 -3.23 27.16
N ALA A 11 -1.25 -2.53 26.11
CA ALA A 11 -2.11 -2.16 24.99
C ALA A 11 -2.65 -3.38 24.22
N TRP A 12 -1.89 -4.47 24.15
CA TRP A 12 -2.34 -5.75 23.59
C TRP A 12 -3.51 -6.33 24.37
N HIS A 13 -3.38 -6.47 25.69
CA HIS A 13 -4.43 -7.05 26.54
C HIS A 13 -5.65 -6.13 26.69
N GLU A 14 -5.48 -4.82 26.50
CA GLU A 14 -6.59 -3.85 26.37
C GLU A 14 -7.31 -3.93 25.00
N GLY A 15 -6.86 -4.78 24.07
CA GLY A 15 -7.49 -4.91 22.75
C GLY A 15 -7.25 -3.72 21.81
N LYS A 16 -6.26 -2.87 22.12
CA LYS A 16 -5.85 -1.72 21.30
C LYS A 16 -4.92 -2.12 20.17
N ILE A 17 -4.24 -3.26 20.30
CA ILE A 17 -3.34 -3.80 19.27
C ILE A 17 -3.99 -5.01 18.60
N PHE A 18 -3.93 -5.06 17.28
CA PHE A 18 -4.46 -6.16 16.49
C PHE A 18 -3.56 -6.46 15.29
N ARG A 19 -3.68 -7.68 14.75
CA ARG A 19 -3.02 -8.09 13.50
C ARG A 19 -4.02 -7.97 12.36
N ALA A 20 -3.60 -7.36 11.26
CA ALA A 20 -4.40 -7.29 10.04
C ALA A 20 -3.50 -7.34 8.80
N SER A 21 -4.04 -7.86 7.71
CA SER A 21 -3.42 -7.71 6.39
C SER A 21 -3.93 -6.41 5.77
N ARG A 22 -3.04 -5.45 5.53
CA ARG A 22 -3.40 -4.18 4.87
C ARG A 22 -2.31 -3.79 3.86
N PRO A 23 -2.65 -3.01 2.83
CA PRO A 23 -1.66 -2.34 2.00
C PRO A 23 -0.84 -1.37 2.86
N ASN A 24 0.47 -1.56 2.90
CA ASN A 24 1.41 -0.72 3.61
C ASN A 24 2.44 -0.13 2.66
N ASN A 25 2.88 1.10 2.93
CA ASN A 25 4.03 1.67 2.25
C ASN A 25 5.27 0.84 2.60
N TRP A 26 6.00 0.42 1.58
CA TRP A 26 7.13 -0.49 1.67
C TRP A 26 8.33 0.10 0.94
N CYS A 27 9.48 0.09 1.62
CA CYS A 27 10.74 0.43 0.99
C CYS A 27 11.53 -0.85 0.76
N VAL A 28 11.68 -1.23 -0.51
CA VAL A 28 12.38 -2.44 -0.96
C VAL A 28 13.83 -2.47 -0.46
N ASP A 29 14.58 -1.39 -0.66
CA ASP A 29 15.99 -1.32 -0.24
C ASP A 29 16.17 -1.44 1.27
N CYS A 30 15.20 -0.88 2.02
CA CYS A 30 15.20 -0.97 3.46
C CYS A 30 14.69 -2.30 3.99
N GLY A 31 13.91 -3.04 3.21
CA GLY A 31 13.22 -4.26 3.62
C GLY A 31 12.23 -4.05 4.77
N THR A 32 11.55 -2.90 4.84
CA THR A 32 10.56 -2.64 5.91
C THR A 32 9.40 -1.74 5.45
N THR A 33 8.32 -1.79 6.23
CA THR A 33 7.23 -0.83 6.19
C THR A 33 7.68 0.58 6.60
N ILE A 34 7.12 1.58 5.93
CA ILE A 34 7.38 3.02 6.11
C ILE A 34 6.07 3.70 6.56
N ALA A 35 6.10 4.49 7.63
CA ALA A 35 4.92 5.26 8.03
C ALA A 35 4.68 6.43 7.06
N ASP A 36 3.45 6.94 6.98
CA ASP A 36 3.14 8.12 6.15
C ASP A 36 4.02 9.34 6.49
N ALA A 37 4.37 9.52 7.77
CA ALA A 37 5.26 10.58 8.23
C ALA A 37 6.74 10.39 7.81
N GLU A 38 7.11 9.20 7.33
CA GLU A 38 8.45 8.83 6.88
C GLU A 38 8.56 8.85 5.33
N ILE A 39 7.55 9.39 4.65
CA ILE A 39 7.53 9.55 3.18
C ILE A 39 7.92 10.99 2.84
N GLU A 40 8.90 11.11 1.94
CA GLU A 40 9.21 12.36 1.27
C GLU A 40 8.77 12.30 -0.20
N TYR A 41 8.69 13.44 -0.86
CA TYR A 41 8.34 13.50 -2.28
C TYR A 41 9.45 14.16 -3.08
N HIS A 42 9.85 13.51 -4.16
CA HIS A 42 10.85 14.02 -5.08
C HIS A 42 10.25 14.22 -6.47
N PHE A 43 10.74 15.21 -7.20
CA PHE A 43 10.40 15.40 -8.61
C PHE A 43 11.20 14.40 -9.45
N ASP A 44 10.49 13.53 -10.14
CA ASP A 44 11.07 12.56 -11.06
C ASP A 44 10.69 12.88 -12.51
N LYS A 45 11.65 12.64 -13.41
CA LYS A 45 11.49 12.79 -14.85
C LYS A 45 11.20 11.42 -15.45
N SER A 46 9.93 11.05 -15.47
CA SER A 46 9.45 9.81 -16.07
C SER A 46 8.83 10.05 -17.45
N ASN A 47 8.39 8.98 -18.09
CA ASN A 47 7.52 9.06 -19.25
C ASN A 47 6.11 8.63 -18.87
N ILE A 48 5.12 9.26 -19.48
CA ILE A 48 3.77 8.73 -19.56
C ILE A 48 3.64 7.95 -20.88
N TYR A 49 3.20 6.71 -20.78
CA TYR A 49 3.03 5.80 -21.91
C TYR A 49 1.55 5.68 -22.25
N GLN A 50 1.23 5.85 -23.52
CA GLN A 50 -0.12 5.66 -24.05
C GLN A 50 -0.23 4.26 -24.62
N ILE A 51 -1.03 3.41 -23.98
CA ILE A 51 -1.09 1.97 -24.23
C ILE A 51 -2.51 1.58 -24.64
N MET A 52 -2.63 0.79 -25.71
CA MET A 52 -3.89 0.32 -26.24
C MET A 52 -4.41 -0.90 -25.46
N PHE A 53 -5.69 -0.83 -25.06
CA PHE A 53 -6.47 -1.92 -24.48
C PHE A 53 -7.64 -2.20 -25.42
N LYS A 54 -7.92 -3.48 -25.69
CA LYS A 54 -9.06 -3.87 -26.53
C LYS A 54 -10.34 -3.91 -25.70
N ILE A 55 -11.48 -3.55 -26.27
CA ILE A 55 -12.78 -3.74 -25.61
C ILE A 55 -13.26 -5.18 -25.87
N GLU A 56 -13.77 -5.84 -24.83
CA GLU A 56 -14.25 -7.22 -24.94
C GLU A 56 -15.40 -7.30 -25.98
N LYS A 57 -15.33 -8.30 -26.87
CA LYS A 57 -16.36 -8.61 -27.88
C LYS A 57 -16.63 -7.47 -28.88
N THR A 58 -15.68 -6.56 -29.07
CA THR A 58 -15.75 -5.53 -30.12
C THR A 58 -14.38 -5.35 -30.78
N ASP A 59 -14.37 -4.69 -31.95
CA ASP A 59 -13.14 -4.23 -32.60
C ASP A 59 -12.68 -2.86 -32.07
N GLU A 60 -13.40 -2.31 -31.08
CA GLU A 60 -13.07 -1.04 -30.44
C GLU A 60 -11.88 -1.20 -29.50
N SER A 61 -11.04 -0.17 -29.41
CA SER A 61 -9.93 -0.11 -28.47
C SER A 61 -9.88 1.25 -27.79
N ILE A 62 -9.38 1.26 -26.57
CA ILE A 62 -9.14 2.47 -25.78
C ILE A 62 -7.66 2.63 -25.50
N VAL A 63 -7.23 3.87 -25.32
CA VAL A 63 -5.84 4.19 -25.00
C VAL A 63 -5.79 4.69 -23.56
N ILE A 64 -4.93 4.09 -22.75
CA ILE A 64 -4.74 4.44 -21.34
C ILE A 64 -3.35 5.05 -21.20
N ALA A 65 -3.27 6.17 -20.47
CA ALA A 65 -2.03 6.81 -20.12
C ALA A 65 -1.54 6.32 -18.75
N THR A 66 -0.32 5.80 -18.66
CA THR A 66 0.27 5.36 -17.39
C THR A 66 1.78 5.59 -17.34
N THR A 67 2.30 5.85 -16.15
CA THR A 67 3.75 5.89 -15.88
C THR A 67 4.30 4.53 -15.43
N ARG A 68 3.42 3.57 -15.09
CA ARG A 68 3.78 2.27 -14.51
C ARG A 68 3.25 1.09 -15.34
N PRO A 69 3.72 0.90 -16.60
CA PRO A 69 3.25 -0.19 -17.46
C PRO A 69 3.56 -1.59 -16.90
N GLU A 70 4.51 -1.72 -15.99
CA GLU A 70 4.81 -2.96 -15.28
C GLU A 70 3.68 -3.45 -14.37
N LEU A 71 2.72 -2.57 -14.02
CA LEU A 71 1.56 -2.92 -13.20
C LEU A 71 0.36 -3.42 -14.00
N ILE A 72 0.38 -3.37 -15.34
CA ILE A 72 -0.69 -3.90 -16.20
C ILE A 72 -1.17 -5.32 -15.82
N PRO A 73 -0.29 -6.30 -15.51
CA PRO A 73 -0.74 -7.64 -15.11
C PRO A 73 -1.60 -7.65 -13.83
N SER A 74 -1.44 -6.63 -12.97
CA SER A 74 -2.21 -6.43 -11.74
C SER A 74 -3.42 -5.50 -11.90
N CYS A 75 -3.74 -5.06 -13.13
CA CYS A 75 -4.90 -4.20 -13.38
C CYS A 75 -6.20 -4.91 -12.97
N GLU A 76 -7.00 -4.29 -12.11
CA GLU A 76 -8.27 -4.84 -11.60
C GLU A 76 -9.49 -4.09 -12.16
N SER A 77 -9.34 -2.84 -12.57
CA SER A 77 -10.42 -2.04 -13.16
C SER A 77 -9.84 -0.93 -14.01
N ILE A 78 -10.64 -0.42 -14.93
CA ILE A 78 -10.37 0.84 -15.64
C ILE A 78 -11.43 1.84 -15.21
N ILE A 79 -11.04 3.10 -15.01
CA ILE A 79 -11.95 4.17 -14.64
C ILE A 79 -11.88 5.35 -15.60
N PHE A 80 -13.01 6.03 -15.76
CA PHE A 80 -13.12 7.32 -16.43
C PHE A 80 -14.06 8.25 -15.66
N HIS A 81 -13.95 9.55 -15.88
CA HIS A 81 -14.74 10.51 -15.13
C HIS A 81 -16.22 10.50 -15.56
N PRO A 82 -17.21 10.57 -14.64
CA PRO A 82 -18.63 10.57 -15.00
C PRO A 82 -19.06 11.70 -15.96
N SER A 83 -18.36 12.84 -15.93
CA SER A 83 -18.64 13.97 -16.84
C SER A 83 -17.92 13.86 -18.19
N ASP A 84 -17.10 12.84 -18.41
CA ASP A 84 -16.39 12.64 -19.66
C ASP A 84 -17.25 11.87 -20.65
N SER A 85 -17.93 12.63 -21.53
CA SER A 85 -18.85 12.08 -22.53
C SER A 85 -18.16 11.20 -23.57
N ARG A 86 -16.83 11.29 -23.73
CA ARG A 86 -16.05 10.47 -24.67
C ARG A 86 -16.13 8.99 -24.36
N TYR A 87 -16.38 8.63 -23.10
CA TYR A 87 -16.29 7.26 -22.60
C TYR A 87 -17.58 6.73 -21.97
N SER A 88 -18.66 7.53 -21.94
CA SER A 88 -19.93 7.14 -21.32
C SER A 88 -20.49 5.81 -21.83
N HIS A 89 -20.30 5.47 -23.11
CA HIS A 89 -20.74 4.22 -23.74
C HIS A 89 -19.92 2.99 -23.30
N LEU A 90 -18.83 3.18 -22.55
CA LEU A 90 -17.97 2.11 -22.04
C LEU A 90 -18.33 1.68 -20.62
N ASN A 91 -19.19 2.42 -19.91
CA ASN A 91 -19.56 2.07 -18.54
C ASN A 91 -20.17 0.67 -18.46
N GLY A 92 -19.63 -0.20 -17.60
CA GLY A 92 -20.07 -1.58 -17.44
C GLY A 92 -19.56 -2.56 -18.49
N LYS A 93 -18.83 -2.09 -19.52
CA LYS A 93 -18.11 -2.97 -20.45
C LYS A 93 -16.81 -3.48 -19.80
N TYR A 94 -16.15 -4.40 -20.48
CA TYR A 94 -14.85 -4.94 -20.10
C TYR A 94 -13.80 -4.57 -21.14
N ALA A 95 -12.58 -4.31 -20.68
CA ALA A 95 -11.40 -4.24 -21.54
C ALA A 95 -10.54 -5.49 -21.32
N VAL A 96 -9.73 -5.82 -22.32
CA VAL A 96 -8.71 -6.86 -22.30
C VAL A 96 -7.36 -6.18 -22.13
N THR A 97 -6.66 -6.52 -21.05
CA THR A 97 -5.33 -5.97 -20.79
C THR A 97 -4.33 -6.41 -21.86
N PRO A 98 -3.43 -5.52 -22.32
CA PRO A 98 -2.44 -5.88 -23.31
C PRO A 98 -1.44 -6.87 -22.72
N LEU A 99 -0.91 -7.78 -23.56
CA LEU A 99 0.02 -8.87 -23.22
C LEU A 99 -0.51 -9.97 -22.30
N PHE A 100 -1.36 -9.65 -21.32
CA PHE A 100 -1.83 -10.60 -20.29
C PHE A 100 -3.24 -11.14 -20.56
N ASN A 101 -3.99 -10.53 -21.47
CA ASN A 101 -5.35 -10.94 -21.84
C ASN A 101 -6.30 -11.07 -20.65
N LYS A 102 -6.11 -10.26 -19.60
CA LYS A 102 -6.99 -10.22 -18.42
C LYS A 102 -8.20 -9.36 -18.74
N LEU A 103 -9.41 -9.85 -18.43
CA LEU A 103 -10.62 -9.03 -18.51
C LEU A 103 -10.73 -8.13 -17.28
N VAL A 104 -10.89 -6.84 -17.52
CA VAL A 104 -11.03 -5.82 -16.47
C VAL A 104 -12.26 -4.95 -16.72
N PRO A 105 -13.12 -4.72 -15.72
CA PRO A 105 -14.31 -3.89 -15.87
C PRO A 105 -13.95 -2.42 -16.07
N ILE A 106 -14.77 -1.70 -16.84
CA ILE A 106 -14.69 -0.26 -17.03
C ILE A 106 -15.81 0.41 -16.21
N LYS A 107 -15.45 1.33 -15.33
CA LYS A 107 -16.37 1.97 -14.39
C LYS A 107 -16.23 3.49 -14.41
N MET A 108 -17.33 4.20 -14.12
CA MET A 108 -17.26 5.62 -13.84
C MET A 108 -16.71 5.89 -12.44
N HIS A 109 -15.76 6.82 -12.31
CA HIS A 109 -15.22 7.23 -11.02
C HIS A 109 -14.69 8.67 -11.05
N ARG A 110 -14.95 9.46 -9.99
CA ARG A 110 -14.62 10.89 -9.95
C ARG A 110 -13.12 11.18 -9.81
N GLU A 111 -12.33 10.19 -9.41
CA GLU A 111 -10.87 10.33 -9.28
C GLU A 111 -10.15 10.42 -10.63
N ALA A 112 -10.78 9.98 -11.72
CA ALA A 112 -10.22 10.15 -13.06
C ALA A 112 -10.30 11.62 -13.49
N ASP A 113 -9.19 12.20 -13.95
CA ASP A 113 -9.17 13.57 -14.50
C ASP A 113 -9.31 13.53 -16.04
N PRO A 114 -10.40 14.07 -16.63
CA PRO A 114 -10.60 14.12 -18.08
C PRO A 114 -9.47 14.83 -18.85
N ASN A 115 -8.74 15.74 -18.20
CA ASN A 115 -7.69 16.56 -18.82
C ASN A 115 -6.30 15.94 -18.69
N PHE A 116 -6.13 14.88 -17.90
CA PHE A 116 -4.85 14.22 -17.69
C PHE A 116 -4.70 12.99 -18.59
N GLY A 117 -3.61 12.96 -19.37
CA GLY A 117 -3.33 11.84 -20.27
C GLY A 117 -4.45 11.64 -21.29
N THR A 118 -5.13 10.50 -21.22
CA THR A 118 -6.29 10.20 -22.08
C THR A 118 -7.64 10.43 -21.39
N GLY A 119 -7.68 10.79 -20.10
CA GLY A 119 -8.92 10.85 -19.32
C GLY A 119 -9.40 9.50 -18.77
N ILE A 120 -8.66 8.42 -19.08
CA ILE A 120 -8.87 7.07 -18.56
C ILE A 120 -7.67 6.68 -17.70
N MET A 121 -7.95 6.08 -16.55
CA MET A 121 -6.95 5.57 -15.62
C MET A 121 -7.15 4.06 -15.39
N MET A 122 -6.05 3.30 -15.40
CA MET A 122 -6.07 1.91 -14.93
C MET A 122 -5.90 1.88 -13.42
N ILE A 123 -6.67 1.04 -12.75
CA ILE A 123 -6.59 0.79 -11.31
C ILE A 123 -5.94 -0.57 -11.11
N CYS A 124 -4.71 -0.55 -10.59
CA CYS A 124 -3.90 -1.74 -10.37
C CYS A 124 -3.90 -2.15 -8.90
N ALA A 125 -3.42 -3.36 -8.61
CA ALA A 125 -3.29 -3.85 -7.24
C ALA A 125 -2.21 -3.05 -6.48
N TYR A 126 -2.65 -1.93 -5.89
CA TYR A 126 -1.86 -1.02 -5.06
C TYR A 126 -0.70 -0.31 -5.79
N GLY A 127 -0.97 0.26 -6.98
CA GLY A 127 0.02 1.07 -7.68
C GLY A 127 0.32 2.40 -6.99
N ASP A 128 -0.69 3.00 -6.37
CA ASP A 128 -0.59 4.21 -5.53
C ASP A 128 -1.70 4.26 -4.46
N ARG A 129 -1.78 5.39 -3.72
CA ARG A 129 -2.79 5.58 -2.68
C ARG A 129 -4.21 5.71 -3.24
N SER A 130 -4.36 6.25 -4.45
CA SER A 130 -5.66 6.39 -5.12
C SER A 130 -6.18 5.01 -5.52
N ASP A 131 -5.34 4.11 -6.02
CA ASP A 131 -5.68 2.71 -6.26
C ASP A 131 -6.20 2.03 -4.99
N VAL A 132 -5.51 2.17 -3.85
CA VAL A 132 -5.93 1.59 -2.55
C VAL A 132 -7.33 2.06 -2.17
N LYS A 133 -7.61 3.36 -2.30
CA LYS A 133 -8.89 3.97 -1.99
C LYS A 133 -10.00 3.44 -2.91
N ILE A 134 -9.77 3.46 -4.22
CA ILE A 134 -10.76 3.09 -5.23
C ILE A 134 -11.08 1.59 -5.16
N LEU A 135 -10.07 0.73 -4.98
CA LEU A 135 -10.29 -0.70 -4.80
C LEU A 135 -11.18 -0.99 -3.57
N ARG A 136 -10.98 -0.25 -2.47
CA ARG A 136 -11.83 -0.34 -1.28
C ARG A 136 -13.27 0.10 -1.57
N GLU A 137 -13.46 1.22 -2.27
CA GLU A 137 -14.79 1.72 -2.67
C GLU A 137 -15.51 0.73 -3.61
N PHE A 138 -14.76 0.04 -4.46
CA PHE A 138 -15.29 -1.03 -5.32
C PHE A 138 -15.51 -2.37 -4.62
N GLY A 139 -15.17 -2.48 -3.33
CA GLY A 139 -15.31 -3.73 -2.56
C GLY A 139 -14.30 -4.82 -2.95
N ILE A 140 -13.19 -4.45 -3.61
CA ILE A 140 -12.13 -5.39 -4.00
C ILE A 140 -11.15 -5.52 -2.83
N THR A 141 -11.31 -6.57 -2.02
CA THR A 141 -10.55 -6.76 -0.78
C THR A 141 -9.21 -7.47 -0.97
N ASN A 142 -9.08 -8.30 -2.02
CA ASN A 142 -7.90 -9.12 -2.28
C ASN A 142 -7.42 -8.99 -3.74
N PRO A 143 -6.98 -7.79 -4.16
CA PRO A 143 -6.44 -7.58 -5.50
C PRO A 143 -5.13 -8.36 -5.68
N LYS A 144 -4.84 -8.82 -6.90
CA LYS A 144 -3.63 -9.62 -7.19
C LYS A 144 -2.41 -8.70 -7.35
N THR A 145 -1.65 -8.53 -6.27
CA THR A 145 -0.39 -7.78 -6.28
C THR A 145 0.64 -8.45 -7.19
N VAL A 146 1.45 -7.65 -7.91
CA VAL A 146 2.49 -8.17 -8.80
C VAL A 146 3.91 -7.99 -8.26
N ILE A 147 4.14 -7.03 -7.36
CA ILE A 147 5.46 -6.75 -6.79
C ILE A 147 5.61 -7.44 -5.43
N ASN A 148 6.67 -8.21 -5.28
CA ASN A 148 7.04 -8.85 -4.01
C ASN A 148 7.82 -7.88 -3.09
N PRO A 149 7.93 -8.19 -1.79
CA PRO A 149 8.70 -7.39 -0.84
C PRO A 149 10.19 -7.21 -1.20
N ASP A 150 10.76 -8.08 -2.03
CA ASP A 150 12.13 -7.98 -2.54
C ASP A 150 12.26 -7.06 -3.78
N GLY A 151 11.16 -6.43 -4.20
CA GLY A 151 11.11 -5.53 -5.37
C GLY A 151 11.13 -6.24 -6.71
N ARG A 152 10.94 -7.57 -6.72
CA ARG A 152 10.83 -8.36 -7.95
C ARG A 152 9.39 -8.71 -8.25
N LEU A 153 9.10 -8.96 -9.52
CA LEU A 153 7.78 -9.35 -9.97
C LEU A 153 7.51 -10.83 -9.65
N ASN A 154 6.28 -11.13 -9.26
CA ASN A 154 5.83 -12.48 -8.94
C ASN A 154 5.19 -13.18 -10.15
N GLU A 155 4.57 -14.34 -9.93
CA GLU A 155 3.93 -15.16 -10.95
C GLU A 155 2.79 -14.48 -11.71
N VAL A 156 2.18 -13.43 -11.14
CA VAL A 156 1.13 -12.63 -11.80
C VAL A 156 1.68 -11.94 -13.05
N ALA A 157 2.98 -11.67 -13.08
CA ALA A 157 3.67 -11.07 -14.22
C ALA A 157 3.98 -12.06 -15.36
N GLY A 158 3.63 -13.34 -15.22
CA GLY A 158 3.87 -14.36 -16.25
C GLY A 158 5.34 -14.45 -16.63
N ILE A 159 5.67 -14.18 -17.90
CA ILE A 159 7.03 -14.29 -18.43
C ILE A 159 8.02 -13.28 -17.81
N TYR A 160 7.53 -12.24 -17.13
CA TYR A 160 8.36 -11.24 -16.46
C TYR A 160 8.62 -11.55 -14.98
N GLN A 161 8.20 -12.73 -14.51
CA GLN A 161 8.46 -13.18 -13.14
C GLN A 161 9.97 -13.14 -12.82
N GLY A 162 10.30 -12.65 -11.63
CA GLY A 162 11.67 -12.53 -11.13
C GLY A 162 12.40 -11.28 -11.62
N PHE A 163 11.86 -10.51 -12.58
CA PHE A 163 12.46 -9.24 -12.99
C PHE A 163 12.29 -8.21 -11.89
N THR A 164 13.23 -7.28 -11.77
CA THR A 164 13.01 -6.03 -11.02
C THR A 164 11.97 -5.16 -11.71
N VAL A 165 11.37 -4.21 -10.98
CA VAL A 165 10.41 -3.23 -11.52
C VAL A 165 10.94 -2.54 -12.79
N GLU A 166 12.20 -2.09 -12.79
CA GLU A 166 12.81 -1.40 -13.93
C GLU A 166 13.03 -2.34 -15.13
N GLU A 167 13.50 -3.56 -14.89
CA GLU A 167 13.69 -4.58 -15.93
C GLU A 167 12.34 -4.98 -16.56
N ALA A 168 11.32 -5.18 -15.75
CA ALA A 168 9.97 -5.50 -16.19
C ALA A 168 9.36 -4.37 -17.01
N MET A 169 9.49 -3.12 -16.57
CA MET A 169 9.03 -1.95 -17.33
C MET A 169 9.66 -1.93 -18.73
N LYS A 170 10.98 -2.09 -18.83
CA LYS A 170 11.69 -2.11 -20.13
C LYS A 170 11.24 -3.27 -21.02
N ALA A 171 11.09 -4.47 -20.45
CA ALA A 171 10.67 -5.66 -21.19
C ALA A 171 9.23 -5.55 -21.70
N ILE A 172 8.30 -5.13 -20.85
CA ILE A 172 6.89 -4.90 -21.19
C ILE A 172 6.77 -3.83 -22.27
N LEU A 173 7.46 -2.70 -22.14
CA LEU A 173 7.43 -1.65 -23.17
C LEU A 173 7.96 -2.15 -24.53
N LYS A 174 9.01 -2.97 -24.52
CA LYS A 174 9.55 -3.59 -25.75
C LYS A 174 8.51 -4.50 -26.41
N ASP A 175 7.82 -5.32 -25.62
CA ASP A 175 6.80 -6.23 -26.15
C ASP A 175 5.53 -5.50 -26.58
N LEU A 176 5.10 -4.46 -25.85
CA LEU A 176 4.01 -3.58 -26.27
C LEU A 176 4.33 -2.92 -27.62
N LYS A 177 5.55 -2.40 -27.79
CA LYS A 177 5.99 -1.82 -29.06
C LYS A 177 6.04 -2.84 -30.20
N LYS A 178 6.56 -4.05 -29.93
CA LYS A 178 6.61 -5.15 -30.92
C LYS A 178 5.20 -5.55 -31.39
N ASN A 179 4.21 -5.51 -30.51
CA ASN A 179 2.82 -5.84 -30.81
C ASN A 179 1.99 -4.64 -31.31
N GLY A 180 2.60 -3.46 -31.50
CA GLY A 180 1.89 -2.25 -31.94
C GLY A 180 0.87 -1.70 -30.92
N LEU A 181 1.01 -2.06 -29.64
CA LEU A 181 0.12 -1.66 -28.55
C LEU A 181 0.58 -0.40 -27.82
N LEU A 182 1.84 0.01 -28.00
CA LEU A 182 2.37 1.27 -27.49
C LEU A 182 2.15 2.37 -28.55
N ILE A 183 1.29 3.33 -28.26
CA ILE A 183 0.85 4.38 -29.19
C ILE A 183 1.80 5.58 -29.15
N ASP A 184 2.10 6.05 -27.96
CA ASP A 184 2.96 7.20 -27.73
C ASP A 184 3.68 7.11 -26.39
N SER A 185 4.75 7.89 -26.24
CA SER A 185 5.47 8.08 -24.98
C SER A 185 5.91 9.53 -24.85
N THR A 186 5.38 10.24 -23.86
CA THR A 186 5.69 11.65 -23.61
C THR A 186 6.43 11.81 -22.28
N LYS A 187 7.45 12.67 -22.23
CA LYS A 187 8.16 12.98 -20.98
C LYS A 187 7.29 13.82 -20.07
N ILE A 188 7.24 13.46 -18.79
CA ILE A 188 6.57 14.22 -17.75
C ILE A 188 7.51 14.47 -16.58
N SER A 189 7.20 15.50 -15.79
CA SER A 189 7.83 15.74 -14.50
C SER A 189 6.73 15.69 -13.45
N HIS A 190 6.85 14.78 -12.50
CA HIS A 190 5.83 14.58 -11.47
C HIS A 190 6.49 14.23 -10.14
N ARG A 191 5.71 14.31 -9.06
CA ARG A 191 6.20 13.96 -7.72
C ARG A 191 5.96 12.47 -7.47
N ILE A 192 7.01 11.78 -7.03
CA ILE A 192 6.92 10.39 -6.57
C ILE A 192 7.18 10.31 -5.06
N PRO A 193 6.49 9.41 -4.33
CA PRO A 193 6.78 9.14 -2.93
C PRO A 193 8.06 8.31 -2.81
N VAL A 194 8.97 8.73 -1.94
CA VAL A 194 10.23 8.02 -1.65
C VAL A 194 10.43 7.86 -0.16
N CYS A 195 11.23 6.86 0.22
CA CYS A 195 11.66 6.69 1.61
C CYS A 195 12.52 7.89 2.03
N TRP A 196 12.19 8.51 3.17
CA TRP A 196 12.98 9.64 3.70
C TRP A 196 14.47 9.31 3.89
N ARG A 197 14.81 8.05 4.16
CA ARG A 197 16.18 7.61 4.46
C ARG A 197 16.95 7.13 3.24
N SER A 198 16.42 6.16 2.49
CA SER A 198 17.12 5.58 1.33
C SER A 198 16.87 6.32 0.03
N LYS A 199 15.85 7.18 -0.03
CA LYS A 199 15.36 7.86 -1.24
C LYS A 199 14.85 6.93 -2.35
N THR A 200 14.73 5.64 -2.05
CA THR A 200 14.09 4.64 -2.91
C THR A 200 12.60 4.95 -3.07
N PRO A 201 12.04 4.83 -4.30
CA PRO A 201 10.59 4.88 -4.50
C PRO A 201 9.84 3.92 -3.57
N ILE A 202 8.71 4.37 -3.05
CA ILE A 202 7.85 3.56 -2.18
C ILE A 202 6.94 2.69 -3.03
N GLU A 203 6.88 1.40 -2.68
CA GLU A 203 5.86 0.48 -3.18
C GLU A 203 4.75 0.32 -2.14
N ILE A 204 3.55 -0.07 -2.57
CA ILE A 204 2.46 -0.42 -1.64
C ILE A 204 2.24 -1.93 -1.73
N ILE A 205 2.51 -2.61 -0.63
CA ILE A 205 2.44 -4.08 -0.57
C ILE A 205 1.49 -4.47 0.55
N SER A 206 0.59 -5.42 0.27
CA SER A 206 -0.25 -6.01 1.31
C SER A 206 0.55 -6.97 2.16
N MET A 207 0.54 -6.77 3.47
CA MET A 207 1.26 -7.63 4.41
C MET A 207 0.58 -7.61 5.77
N ASP A 208 0.81 -8.70 6.50
CA ASP A 208 0.39 -8.81 7.88
C ASP A 208 1.30 -7.97 8.76
N GLU A 209 0.69 -6.99 9.44
CA GLU A 209 1.34 -6.16 10.43
C GLU A 209 0.49 -6.07 11.69
N TYR A 210 1.13 -5.61 12.75
CA TYR A 210 0.49 -5.20 13.98
C TYR A 210 0.15 -3.71 13.92
N TYR A 211 -1.09 -3.40 14.24
CA TYR A 211 -1.64 -2.06 14.24
C TYR A 211 -2.07 -1.65 15.64
N LEU A 212 -1.79 -0.40 15.99
CA LEU A 212 -2.38 0.26 17.16
C LEU A 212 -3.62 1.04 16.71
N LYS A 213 -4.76 0.75 17.32
CA LYS A 213 -5.99 1.53 17.14
C LYS A 213 -5.74 2.97 17.56
N GLN A 214 -5.84 3.89 16.61
CA GLN A 214 -5.69 5.32 16.88
C GLN A 214 -6.88 6.13 16.38
N VAL A 215 -7.63 5.62 15.39
CA VAL A 215 -8.76 6.35 14.80
C VAL A 215 -9.87 6.57 15.84
N GLU A 216 -10.08 5.60 16.73
CA GLU A 216 -11.11 5.67 17.77
C GLU A 216 -10.81 6.68 18.89
N VAL A 217 -9.55 7.08 19.06
CA VAL A 217 -9.11 8.03 20.12
C VAL A 217 -8.87 9.44 19.60
N LEU A 218 -9.13 9.71 18.31
CA LEU A 218 -8.85 11.02 17.72
C LEU A 218 -9.64 12.15 18.39
N SER A 219 -10.90 11.92 18.77
CA SER A 219 -11.71 12.92 19.47
C SER A 219 -11.14 13.27 20.84
N GLU A 220 -10.69 12.28 21.61
CA GLU A 220 -10.04 12.50 22.90
C GLU A 220 -8.71 13.27 22.73
N LEU A 221 -7.95 12.97 21.67
CA LEU A 221 -6.74 13.72 21.33
C LEU A 221 -7.03 15.18 20.98
N GLU A 222 -8.10 15.46 20.23
CA GLU A 222 -8.50 16.83 19.93
C GLU A 222 -8.87 17.63 21.19
N GLU A 223 -9.56 17.00 22.15
CA GLU A 223 -9.85 17.60 23.45
C GLU A 223 -8.56 17.95 24.22
N LEU A 224 -7.64 16.99 24.32
CA LEU A 224 -6.35 17.20 24.99
C LEU A 224 -5.50 18.30 24.32
N VAL A 225 -5.52 18.40 22.99
CA VAL A 225 -4.82 19.47 22.27
C VAL A 225 -5.37 20.85 22.60
N ASN A 226 -6.66 20.96 22.97
CA ASN A 226 -7.22 22.23 23.43
C ASN A 226 -6.78 22.64 24.84
N GLU A 227 -6.28 21.70 25.65
CA GLU A 227 -5.78 21.96 26.99
C GLU A 227 -4.28 22.34 27.01
N ILE A 228 -3.58 22.22 25.87
CA ILE A 228 -2.16 22.49 25.76
C ILE A 228 -1.92 23.93 25.30
N ASP A 229 -1.02 24.64 26.00
CA ASP A 229 -0.52 25.95 25.57
C ASP A 229 0.59 25.81 24.53
N PHE A 230 0.37 26.35 23.32
CA PHE A 230 1.33 26.30 22.22
C PHE A 230 2.08 27.61 22.02
N PHE A 231 3.40 27.53 21.93
CA PHE A 231 4.28 28.65 21.62
C PHE A 231 5.21 28.29 20.44
N PRO A 232 4.98 28.82 19.21
CA PRO A 232 3.88 29.70 18.79
C PRO A 232 2.53 28.98 18.60
N ILE A 233 1.44 29.74 18.63
CA ILE A 233 0.06 29.25 18.44
C ILE A 233 -0.15 28.54 17.09
N SER A 234 0.62 28.90 16.06
CA SER A 234 0.59 28.25 14.74
C SER A 234 0.87 26.75 14.80
N ASN A 235 1.64 26.29 15.79
CA ASN A 235 1.94 24.86 15.95
C ASN A 235 0.70 24.05 16.33
N LYS A 236 -0.27 24.67 17.03
CA LYS A 236 -1.56 24.03 17.29
C LYS A 236 -2.29 23.70 15.99
N ILE A 237 -2.33 24.65 15.06
CA ILE A 237 -2.99 24.47 13.75
C ILE A 237 -2.34 23.32 12.97
N ILE A 238 -1.01 23.19 13.04
CA ILE A 238 -0.28 22.08 12.40
C ILE A 238 -0.70 20.74 13.01
N LEU A 239 -0.76 20.64 14.33
CA LEU A 239 -1.16 19.42 15.03
C LEU A 239 -2.62 19.07 14.77
N ASP A 240 -3.53 20.04 14.83
CA ASP A 240 -4.96 19.85 14.55
C ASP A 240 -5.18 19.32 13.12
N ASN A 241 -4.49 19.91 12.14
CA ASN A 241 -4.57 19.46 10.76
C ASN A 241 -4.02 18.04 10.59
N TRP A 242 -2.95 17.69 11.32
CA TRP A 242 -2.39 16.34 11.30
C TRP A 242 -3.36 15.32 11.92
N ILE A 243 -3.95 15.60 13.09
CA ILE A 243 -4.92 14.72 13.75
C ILE A 243 -6.12 14.45 12.83
N LYS A 244 -6.67 15.50 12.21
CA LYS A 244 -7.81 15.39 11.26
C LYS A 244 -7.49 14.61 9.99
N ALA A 245 -6.22 14.52 9.61
CA ALA A 245 -5.79 13.76 8.44
C ALA A 245 -5.64 12.25 8.71
N ILE A 246 -5.64 11.82 9.98
CA ILE A 246 -5.50 10.41 10.34
C ILE A 246 -6.79 9.65 10.01
N THR A 247 -6.70 8.73 9.06
CA THR A 247 -7.84 7.89 8.62
C THR A 247 -7.59 6.40 8.79
N ILE A 248 -6.39 6.01 9.25
CA ILE A 248 -5.96 4.62 9.37
C ILE A 248 -5.27 4.35 10.70
N ASP A 249 -5.34 3.11 11.17
CA ASP A 249 -4.61 2.67 12.36
C ASP A 249 -3.10 2.65 12.14
N TRP A 250 -2.32 2.87 13.20
CA TRP A 250 -0.88 3.01 13.09
C TRP A 250 -0.22 1.63 12.99
N ALA A 251 0.43 1.34 11.85
CA ALA A 251 1.31 0.18 11.74
C ALA A 251 2.51 0.36 12.67
N ILE A 252 2.62 -0.48 13.71
CA ILE A 252 3.67 -0.40 14.74
C ILE A 252 4.76 -1.46 14.60
N SER A 253 4.53 -2.51 13.81
CA SER A 253 5.56 -3.51 13.51
C SER A 253 6.46 -3.11 12.34
N ARG A 254 7.73 -3.53 12.41
CA ARG A 254 8.78 -3.26 11.44
C ARG A 254 9.64 -4.50 11.26
N ARG A 255 10.04 -4.79 10.01
CA ARG A 255 10.97 -5.90 9.69
C ARG A 255 12.41 -5.39 9.75
N ARG A 256 12.90 -5.10 10.94
CA ARG A 256 14.25 -4.54 11.18
C ARG A 256 14.95 -5.30 12.29
N PHE A 257 16.27 -5.42 12.17
CA PHE A 257 17.13 -5.97 13.23
C PHE A 257 17.33 -4.97 14.39
N TYR A 258 17.47 -3.68 14.06
CA TYR A 258 17.69 -2.64 15.06
C TYR A 258 16.35 -2.02 15.49
N GLY A 259 15.93 -2.30 16.71
CA GLY A 259 14.71 -1.77 17.30
C GLY A 259 14.45 -2.38 18.68
N THR A 260 13.31 -2.03 19.29
CA THR A 260 12.79 -2.81 20.42
C THR A 260 12.05 -4.00 19.86
N SER A 261 12.47 -5.22 20.18
CA SER A 261 11.75 -6.43 19.77
C SER A 261 10.30 -6.39 20.30
N ILE A 262 9.33 -6.76 19.46
CA ILE A 262 7.94 -6.87 19.92
C ILE A 262 7.83 -8.16 20.73
N PRO A 263 7.34 -8.12 21.99
CA PRO A 263 7.36 -9.26 22.91
C PRO A 263 6.21 -10.25 22.59
N ILE A 264 6.24 -10.85 21.40
CA ILE A 264 5.25 -11.84 20.93
C ILE A 264 5.97 -13.15 20.64
N TRP A 265 5.43 -14.24 21.19
CA TRP A 265 5.86 -15.60 20.89
C TRP A 265 4.72 -16.37 20.25
N TYR A 266 4.97 -17.00 19.10
CA TYR A 266 3.96 -17.79 18.41
C TYR A 266 3.94 -19.22 18.93
N CYS A 267 2.75 -19.76 19.17
CA CYS A 267 2.60 -21.14 19.62
C CYS A 267 3.03 -22.11 18.51
N PRO A 268 3.94 -23.06 18.75
CA PRO A 268 4.37 -24.02 17.72
C PRO A 268 3.25 -24.98 17.27
N LYS A 269 2.17 -25.11 18.04
CA LYS A 269 1.05 -26.02 17.75
C LYS A 269 -0.08 -25.36 16.96
N CYS A 270 -0.43 -24.10 17.28
CA CYS A 270 -1.59 -23.43 16.69
C CYS A 270 -1.29 -22.04 16.10
N ASP A 271 -0.01 -21.65 16.04
CA ASP A 271 0.48 -20.36 15.50
C ASP A 271 -0.14 -19.10 16.14
N ALA A 272 -0.78 -19.25 17.30
CA ALA A 272 -1.39 -18.15 18.01
C ALA A 272 -0.33 -17.23 18.63
N PRO A 273 -0.49 -15.89 18.56
CA PRO A 273 0.38 -14.96 19.25
C PRO A 273 0.15 -15.03 20.77
N ASN A 274 1.22 -15.26 21.53
CA ASN A 274 1.23 -15.21 22.99
C ASN A 274 2.03 -13.99 23.43
N VAL A 275 1.35 -13.10 24.16
CA VAL A 275 1.91 -11.84 24.65
C VAL A 275 1.85 -11.85 26.18
N PRO A 276 2.97 -11.61 26.89
CA PRO A 276 2.97 -11.63 28.34
C PRO A 276 2.05 -10.56 28.90
N ASN A 277 1.49 -10.76 30.08
CA ASN A 277 0.84 -9.69 30.82
C ASN A 277 1.88 -8.66 31.28
N GLU A 278 1.39 -7.47 31.64
CA GLU A 278 2.23 -6.36 32.09
C GLU A 278 3.15 -6.73 33.27
N ASN A 279 2.71 -7.62 34.15
CA ASN A 279 3.47 -8.07 35.32
C ASN A 279 4.40 -9.27 35.03
N GLU A 280 4.20 -9.96 33.91
CA GLU A 280 5.01 -11.13 33.52
C GLU A 280 6.29 -10.72 32.79
N ILE A 281 6.28 -9.55 32.15
CA ILE A 281 7.48 -8.98 31.56
C ILE A 281 8.35 -8.33 32.64
N LYS A 282 9.44 -8.98 33.02
CA LYS A 282 10.33 -8.54 34.12
C LYS A 282 11.56 -7.76 33.66
N ARG A 283 11.93 -7.92 32.39
CA ARG A 283 13.06 -7.25 31.74
C ARG A 283 12.79 -7.11 30.25
N TYR A 284 13.73 -6.53 29.52
CA TYR A 284 13.70 -6.57 28.06
C TYR A 284 13.94 -8.01 27.57
N TYR A 285 13.12 -8.46 26.62
CA TYR A 285 13.24 -9.76 25.96
C TYR A 285 13.41 -9.61 24.45
N GLU A 286 14.27 -10.41 23.85
CA GLU A 286 14.40 -10.52 22.40
C GLU A 286 13.60 -11.73 21.91
N ALA A 287 12.32 -11.55 21.59
CA ALA A 287 11.38 -12.65 21.36
C ALA A 287 11.77 -13.59 20.21
N TRP A 288 12.59 -13.12 19.27
CA TRP A 288 13.12 -13.92 18.16
C TRP A 288 14.29 -14.85 18.56
N HIS A 289 14.90 -14.65 19.73
CA HIS A 289 16.05 -15.41 20.22
C HIS A 289 15.77 -16.10 21.56
N GLU A 290 15.07 -15.42 22.46
CA GLU A 290 14.80 -15.87 23.81
C GLU A 290 13.51 -16.68 23.92
N LYS A 291 13.48 -17.62 24.88
CA LYS A 291 12.28 -18.38 25.20
C LYS A 291 11.19 -17.47 25.78
N SER A 292 9.94 -17.82 25.47
CA SER A 292 8.76 -17.17 26.03
C SER A 292 8.80 -17.19 27.56
N PRO A 293 8.53 -16.06 28.25
CA PRO A 293 8.33 -16.06 29.69
C PRO A 293 6.98 -16.68 30.10
N ILE A 294 6.10 -16.93 29.14
CA ILE A 294 4.81 -17.60 29.30
C ILE A 294 4.99 -19.09 29.00
N LEU A 295 4.55 -19.95 29.91
CA LEU A 295 4.69 -21.40 29.79
C LEU A 295 3.65 -22.04 28.87
N ASN A 296 2.40 -21.58 28.94
CA ASN A 296 1.29 -22.20 28.23
C ASN A 296 0.67 -21.24 27.22
N CYS A 297 0.29 -21.74 26.06
CA CYS A 297 -0.42 -20.95 25.06
C CYS A 297 -1.79 -20.49 25.60
N SER A 298 -2.12 -19.21 25.40
CA SER A 298 -3.40 -18.64 25.85
C SER A 298 -4.61 -19.31 25.18
N GLN A 299 -4.46 -19.73 23.91
CA GLN A 299 -5.50 -20.34 23.09
C GLN A 299 -5.61 -21.85 23.26
N CYS A 300 -4.52 -22.62 23.08
CA CYS A 300 -4.58 -24.08 23.09
C CYS A 300 -4.11 -24.75 24.39
N LYS A 301 -3.64 -23.97 25.37
CA LYS A 301 -3.12 -24.42 26.67
C LYS A 301 -1.96 -25.42 26.62
N ALA A 302 -1.37 -25.63 25.44
CA ALA A 302 -0.17 -26.43 25.23
C ALA A 302 1.10 -25.68 25.61
#